data_AF-A0A2R6A664-F1
#
_entry.id   AF-A0A2R6A664-F1
#
_cell.length_a   1.000
_cell.length_b   1.000
_cell.length_c   1.000
_cell.angle_alpha   90.00
_cell.angle_beta   90.00
_cell.angle_gamma   90.00
#
_symmetry.space_group_name_H-M   'P 1'
#
loop_
_entity.id
_entity.type
_entity.pdbx_description
1 polymer ?
#
loop_
_entity_poly.entity_id
_entity_poly.type
_entity_poly.pdbx_seq_one_letter_code
_entity_poly.pdbx_strand_id
1 'polypeptide(L)'
;MPEKVTSIKVDSELWRAAKLLAVRRGVTLKAMIESLLMAEVESDLSDGDELHVSEKELKELLERRKRGEPPFMILSEKSAVELVREGRGE
;
A
#
# COMPACT_ATOMS: atom_id res chain seq x y z
N MET A 1 -17.46 7.19 1.58
CA MET A 1 -17.05 5.91 0.97
C MET A 1 -15.57 5.70 1.31
N PRO A 2 -15.14 4.50 1.73
CA PRO A 2 -13.77 4.29 2.19
C PRO A 2 -12.78 4.38 1.02
N GLU A 3 -11.87 5.35 1.07
CA GLU A 3 -10.84 5.63 0.07
C GLU A 3 -9.74 4.56 0.09
N LYS A 4 -9.46 3.97 -1.07
CA LYS A 4 -8.31 3.08 -1.27
C LYS A 4 -7.07 3.89 -1.62
N VAL A 5 -6.07 3.91 -0.74
CA VAL A 5 -4.74 4.43 -1.06
C VAL A 5 -4.09 3.49 -2.09
N THR A 6 -3.81 4.01 -3.29
CA THR A 6 -3.51 3.18 -4.49
C THR A 6 -2.12 3.35 -5.08
N SER A 7 -1.26 4.25 -4.56
CA SER A 7 0.12 4.40 -5.07
C SER A 7 1.16 4.54 -3.96
N ILE A 8 2.28 3.84 -4.13
CA ILE A 8 3.44 3.91 -3.26
C ILE A 8 4.63 4.40 -4.08
N LYS A 9 5.34 5.42 -3.61
CA LYS A 9 6.61 5.85 -4.21
C LYS A 9 7.71 4.92 -3.72
N VAL A 10 8.36 4.23 -4.64
CA VAL A 10 9.45 3.31 -4.36
C VAL A 10 10.74 3.87 -4.94
N ASP A 11 11.86 3.65 -4.26
CA ASP A 11 13.18 3.98 -4.80
C ASP A 11 13.39 3.36 -6.20
N SER A 12 14.00 4.13 -7.09
CA SER A 12 14.07 3.76 -8.51
C SER A 12 15.05 2.64 -8.79
N GLU A 13 16.13 2.51 -8.00
CA GLU A 13 17.10 1.44 -8.15
C GLU A 13 16.56 0.14 -7.56
N LEU A 14 15.95 0.23 -6.38
CA LEU A 14 15.24 -0.89 -5.76
C LEU A 14 14.15 -1.44 -6.70
N TRP A 15 13.37 -0.56 -7.34
CA TRP A 15 12.32 -0.96 -8.26
C TRP A 15 12.85 -1.71 -9.49
N ARG A 16 14.01 -1.29 -10.02
CA ARG A 16 14.70 -2.00 -11.11
C ARG A 16 15.22 -3.36 -10.65
N ALA A 17 15.87 -3.42 -9.48
CA ALA A 17 16.38 -4.67 -8.92
C ALA A 17 15.25 -5.68 -8.65
N ALA A 18 14.13 -5.23 -8.10
CA ALA A 18 12.94 -6.06 -7.85
C ALA A 18 12.37 -6.65 -9.15
N LYS A 19 12.30 -5.86 -10.23
CA LYS A 19 11.89 -6.35 -11.56
C LYS A 19 12.79 -7.46 -12.08
N LEU A 20 14.10 -7.28 -11.99
CA LEU A 20 15.06 -8.30 -12.41
C LEU A 20 14.92 -9.58 -11.59
N LEU A 21 14.70 -9.45 -10.28
CA LEU A 21 14.48 -10.59 -9.40
C LEU A 21 13.20 -11.35 -9.75
N ALA A 22 12.09 -10.65 -10.02
CA ALA A 22 10.83 -11.27 -10.43
C ALA A 22 11.02 -12.10 -11.71
N VAL A 23 11.71 -11.55 -12.72
CA VAL A 23 12.04 -12.26 -13.96
C VAL A 23 12.89 -13.50 -13.68
N ARG A 24 13.96 -13.38 -12.87
CA ARG A 24 14.82 -14.52 -12.50
C ARG A 24 14.06 -15.63 -11.78
N ARG A 25 13.02 -15.29 -11.02
CA ARG A 25 12.16 -16.23 -10.29
C ARG A 25 11.01 -16.78 -11.14
N GLY A 26 10.84 -16.30 -12.37
CA GLY A 26 9.73 -16.72 -13.24
C GLY A 26 8.35 -16.28 -12.76
N VAL A 27 8.26 -15.20 -11.97
CA VAL A 27 7.00 -14.67 -11.43
C VAL A 27 6.77 -13.23 -11.87
N THR A 28 5.52 -12.76 -11.82
CA THR A 28 5.23 -11.34 -12.04
C THR A 28 5.68 -10.51 -10.83
N LEU A 29 6.08 -9.26 -11.06
CA LEU A 29 6.39 -8.32 -9.98
C LEU A 29 5.23 -8.16 -9.00
N LYS A 30 3.99 -8.14 -9.53
CA LYS A 30 2.77 -8.08 -8.73
C LYS A 30 2.68 -9.26 -7.77
N ALA A 31 2.78 -10.49 -8.29
CA ALA A 31 2.70 -11.70 -7.47
C ALA A 31 3.81 -11.72 -6.40
N MET A 32 5.03 -11.30 -6.76
CA MET A 32 6.12 -11.19 -5.80
C MET A 32 5.81 -10.19 -4.67
N ILE A 33 5.24 -9.02 -4.99
CA ILE A 33 4.84 -8.01 -4.00
C ILE A 33 3.70 -8.56 -3.13
N GLU A 34 2.68 -9.20 -3.71
CA GLU A 34 1.57 -9.79 -2.96
C GLU A 34 2.06 -10.86 -1.98
N SER A 35 2.96 -11.76 -2.40
CA SER A 35 3.54 -12.77 -1.51
C SER A 35 4.36 -12.17 -0.37
N LEU A 36 5.14 -11.11 -0.63
CA LEU A 36 5.91 -10.43 0.41
C LEU A 36 5.00 -9.74 1.43
N LEU A 37 3.95 -9.05 0.96
CA LEU A 37 2.97 -8.40 1.83
C LEU A 37 2.23 -9.43 2.69
N MET A 38 1.82 -10.54 2.09
CA MET A 38 1.13 -11.61 2.81
C MET A 38 2.02 -12.21 3.90
N ALA A 39 3.27 -12.53 3.58
CA ALA A 39 4.21 -13.08 4.57
C ALA A 39 4.47 -12.11 5.74
N GLU A 40 4.59 -10.81 5.47
CA GLU A 40 4.78 -9.81 6.51
C GLU A 40 3.54 -9.72 7.42
N VAL A 41 2.35 -9.66 6.84
CA VAL A 41 1.10 -9.58 7.62
C VAL A 41 0.85 -10.86 8.42
N GLU A 42 1.05 -12.02 7.81
CA GLU A 42 0.94 -13.32 8.49
C GLU A 42 1.94 -13.45 9.64
N SER A 43 3.13 -12.84 9.54
CA SER A 43 4.11 -12.88 10.63
C SER A 43 3.74 -12.02 11.84
N ASP A 44 2.95 -10.97 11.62
CA ASP A 44 2.47 -10.05 12.68
C ASP A 44 1.15 -10.55 13.31
N LEU A 45 0.34 -11.28 12.53
CA LEU A 45 -0.82 -12.01 13.03
C LEU A 45 -0.36 -13.26 13.78
N SER A 46 -0.21 -13.15 15.10
CA SER A 46 0.11 -14.27 15.98
C SER A 46 -0.86 -15.44 15.77
N ASP A 47 -0.34 -16.57 15.29
CA ASP A 47 -0.96 -17.90 15.19
C ASP A 47 -2.50 -17.95 15.06
N GLY A 48 -2.99 -17.78 13.82
CA GLY A 48 -4.29 -18.34 13.41
C GLY A 48 -5.44 -17.35 13.22
N ASP A 49 -5.20 -16.05 13.37
CA ASP A 49 -6.17 -15.05 12.92
C ASP A 49 -6.12 -14.93 11.38
N GLU A 50 -7.28 -15.15 10.73
CA GLU A 50 -7.45 -14.82 9.31
C GLU A 50 -7.13 -13.33 9.08
N LEU A 51 -6.76 -12.94 7.85
CA LEU A 51 -6.53 -11.54 7.44
C LEU A 51 -7.77 -10.67 7.73
N HIS A 52 -7.94 -10.24 8.97
CA HIS A 52 -9.11 -9.51 9.43
C HIS A 52 -8.70 -8.08 9.74
N VAL A 53 -9.13 -7.16 8.89
CA VAL A 53 -8.96 -5.74 9.15
C VAL A 53 -9.99 -5.34 10.20
N SER A 54 -9.53 -5.06 11.42
CA SER A 54 -10.38 -4.54 12.48
C SER A 54 -11.01 -3.20 12.06
N GLU A 55 -12.34 -3.17 11.88
CA GLU A 55 -13.06 -1.93 11.53
C GLU A 55 -12.81 -0.82 12.55
N LYS A 56 -12.60 -1.18 13.82
CA LYS A 56 -12.28 -0.24 14.89
C LYS A 56 -10.92 0.41 14.67
N GLU A 57 -9.89 -0.38 14.37
CA GLU A 57 -8.53 0.13 14.10
C GLU A 57 -8.51 0.98 12.83
N LEU A 58 -9.20 0.53 11.78
CA LEU A 58 -9.33 1.29 10.55
C LEU A 58 -9.98 2.66 10.79
N LYS A 59 -11.06 2.70 11.59
CA LYS A 59 -11.73 3.96 11.95
C LYS A 59 -10.81 4.88 12.75
N GLU A 60 -10.05 4.33 13.68
CA GLU A 60 -9.08 5.10 14.46
C GLU A 60 -7.98 5.70 13.55
N LEU A 61 -7.43 4.90 12.64
CA LEU A 61 -6.42 5.36 11.67
C LEU A 61 -6.96 6.44 10.73
N LEU A 62 -8.22 6.35 10.29
CA LEU A 62 -8.86 7.38 9.47
C LEU A 62 -9.01 8.72 10.23
N GLU A 63 -9.38 8.68 11.51
CA GLU A 63 -9.44 9.90 12.33
C GLU A 63 -8.05 10.49 12.57
N ARG A 64 -7.03 9.65 12.80
CA ARG A 64 -5.63 10.11 12.90
C ARG A 64 -5.13 10.75 11.60
N ARG A 65 -5.48 10.18 10.45
CA ARG A 65 -5.21 10.77 9.12
C ARG A 65 -5.84 12.15 8.99
N LYS A 66 -7.11 12.33 9.35
CA LYS A 66 -7.78 13.64 9.30
C LYS A 66 -7.09 14.70 10.15
N ARG A 67 -6.52 14.30 11.29
CA ARG A 67 -5.77 15.18 12.20
C ARG A 67 -4.34 15.46 11.73
N GLY A 68 -3.89 14.85 10.64
CA GLY A 68 -2.52 15.01 10.12
C GLY A 68 -1.47 14.39 11.03
N GLU A 69 -1.84 13.39 11.82
CA GLU A 69 -0.89 12.73 12.71
C GLU A 69 0.09 11.84 11.91
N PRO A 70 1.34 11.69 12.39
CA PRO A 70 2.24 10.67 11.87
C PRO A 70 1.60 9.26 11.93
N PRO A 71 1.81 8.39 10.93
CA PRO A 71 2.71 8.52 9.77
C PRO A 71 2.09 9.17 8.52
N PHE A 72 0.89 9.77 8.62
CA PHE A 72 0.14 10.29 7.47
C PHE A 72 0.66 11.68 7.03
N MET A 73 1.83 11.70 6.36
CA MET A 73 2.47 12.94 5.90
C MET A 73 1.85 13.54 4.63
N ILE A 74 1.17 12.73 3.81
CA ILE A 74 0.48 13.20 2.60
C ILE A 74 -1.03 13.11 2.85
N LEU A 75 -1.65 14.26 3.05
CA LEU A 75 -3.09 14.40 3.20
C LEU A 75 -3.69 14.75 1.84
N SER A 76 -4.34 13.78 1.21
CA SER A 76 -5.17 14.01 0.03
C SER A 76 -6.35 13.06 0.08
N GLU A 77 -7.56 13.58 -0.09
CA GLU A 77 -8.78 12.77 -0.28
C GLU A 77 -8.81 12.15 -1.69
N LYS A 78 -7.99 12.66 -2.61
CA LYS A 78 -7.94 12.16 -3.99
C LYS A 78 -7.01 10.96 -4.09
N SER A 79 -7.43 9.99 -4.89
CA SER A 79 -6.60 8.87 -5.29
C SER A 79 -5.40 9.33 -6.12
N ALA A 80 -4.36 8.50 -6.14
CA ALA A 80 -3.19 8.76 -6.96
C ALA A 80 -3.52 8.88 -8.46
N VAL A 81 -4.53 8.15 -8.92
CA VAL A 81 -5.00 8.20 -10.31
C VAL A 81 -5.67 9.56 -10.59
N GLU A 82 -6.48 10.06 -9.67
CA GLU A 82 -7.11 11.38 -9.80
C GLU A 82 -6.07 12.50 -9.76
N LEU A 83 -5.09 12.42 -8.86
CA LEU A 83 -3.97 13.36 -8.81
C LEU A 83 -3.17 13.38 -10.13
N VAL A 84 -3.03 12.22 -10.79
CA VAL A 84 -2.37 12.12 -12.09
C VAL A 84 -3.24 12.66 -13.23
N ARG A 85 -4.56 12.45 -13.21
CA ARG A 85 -5.50 12.99 -14.20
C ARG A 85 -5.56 14.51 -14.16
N GLU A 86 -5.68 15.08 -12.96
CA GLU A 86 -5.67 16.53 -12.77
C GLU A 86 -4.36 17.17 -13.26
N GLY A 87 -3.22 16.52 -12.99
CA GLY A 87 -1.93 16.97 -13.51
C GLY A 87 -1.80 16.90 -15.03
N ARG A 88 -2.66 16.14 -15.72
CA ARG A 88 -2.73 16.04 -17.19
C ARG A 88 -3.82 16.95 -17.79
N GLY A 89 -4.65 17.59 -16.97
CA GLY A 89 -5.78 18.41 -17.42
C GLY A 89 -6.97 17.62 -17.95
N GLU A 90 -7.08 16.33 -17.58
CA GLU A 90 -8.23 15.44 -17.87
C GLU A 90 -9.18 15.37 -16.67
#